data_AF-A0A175RW93-F1
#
_entry.id   AF-A0A175RW93-F1
#
_cell.length_a   1.000
_cell.length_b   1.000
_cell.length_c   1.000
_cell.angle_alpha   90.00
_cell.angle_beta   90.00
_cell.angle_gamma   90.00
#
_symmetry.space_group_name_H-M   'P 1'
#
loop_
_entity.id
_entity.type
_entity.pdbx_description
1 polymer ?
#
loop_
_entity_poly.entity_id
_entity_poly.type
_entity_poly.pdbx_seq_one_letter_code
_entity_poly.pdbx_strand_id
1 'polypeptide(L)'
;MGSLTVRNIEDDVKAALRLRAARRGVSMESEVRDILRQAAREALPLPESDGEREARIARILSFGQPPLPSFDLKAFSDALSDGTE
;
A
#
# COMPACT_ATOMS: atom_id res chain seq x y z
N MET A 1 9.91 -15.75 11.09
CA MET A 1 11.27 -15.30 11.45
C MET A 1 12.07 -15.14 10.17
N GLY A 2 12.63 -13.96 9.92
CA GLY A 2 13.53 -13.72 8.81
C GLY A 2 14.94 -13.49 9.36
N SER A 3 15.96 -13.96 8.64
CA SER A 3 17.36 -13.67 8.94
C SER A 3 17.93 -12.81 7.81
N LEU A 4 18.66 -11.76 8.17
CA LEU A 4 19.34 -10.86 7.23
C LEU A 4 20.81 -10.77 7.64
N THR A 5 21.71 -11.07 6.71
CA THR A 5 23.16 -10.94 6.92
C THR A 5 23.68 -9.77 6.12
N VAL A 6 24.22 -8.76 6.80
CA VAL A 6 24.88 -7.61 6.17
C VAL A 6 26.39 -7.85 6.22
N ARG A 7 27.04 -7.86 5.04
CA ARG A 7 28.49 -8.05 4.91
C ARG A 7 29.17 -6.71 4.64
N ASN A 8 30.48 -6.65 4.86
CA ASN A 8 31.32 -5.48 4.56
C ASN A 8 30.86 -4.18 5.25
N ILE A 9 30.48 -4.28 6.53
CA ILE A 9 30.23 -3.10 7.37
C ILE A 9 31.57 -2.53 7.82
N GLU A 10 31.70 -1.21 7.72
CA GLU A 10 32.83 -0.45 8.21
C GLU A 10 32.93 -0.54 9.75
N ASP A 11 34.15 -0.66 10.27
CA ASP A 11 34.38 -0.91 11.71
C ASP A 11 33.88 0.23 12.61
N ASP A 12 33.94 1.47 12.12
CA ASP A 12 33.40 2.65 12.78
C ASP A 12 31.87 2.59 12.90
N VAL A 13 31.17 2.18 11.84
CA VAL A 13 29.72 1.98 11.83
C VAL A 13 29.34 0.88 12.83
N LYS A 14 30.08 -0.23 12.86
CA LYS A 14 29.87 -1.32 13.82
C LYS A 14 30.05 -0.84 15.26
N ALA A 15 31.09 -0.05 15.53
CA ALA A 15 31.34 0.52 16.85
C ALA A 15 30.24 1.49 17.27
N ALA A 16 29.80 2.37 16.38
CA ALA A 16 28.72 3.31 16.61
C ALA A 16 27.39 2.59 16.93
N LEU A 17 27.05 1.53 16.19
CA LEU A 17 25.85 0.72 16.45
C LEU A 17 25.90 0.04 17.82
N ARG A 18 27.05 -0.50 18.22
CA ARG A 18 27.23 -1.07 19.57
C ARG A 18 27.03 -0.03 20.66
N LEU A 19 27.61 1.16 20.48
CA LEU A 19 27.48 2.24 21.44
C LEU A 19 26.02 2.71 21.56
N ARG A 20 25.29 2.83 20.43
CA ARG A 20 23.86 3.18 20.43
C ARG A 20 23.03 2.13 21.17
N ALA A 21 23.25 0.85 20.89
CA ALA A 21 22.57 -0.25 21.57
C ALA A 21 22.83 -0.23 23.09
N ALA A 22 24.09 -0.03 23.50
CA ALA A 22 24.48 0.08 24.90
C ALA A 22 23.81 1.27 25.60
N ARG A 23 23.73 2.44 24.92
CA ARG A 23 23.03 3.62 25.46
C ARG A 23 21.53 3.39 25.67
N ARG A 24 20.89 2.57 24.83
CA ARG A 24 19.48 2.18 24.96
C ARG A 24 19.26 0.98 25.87
N GLY A 25 20.32 0.33 26.36
CA GLY A 25 20.23 -0.88 27.19
C GLY A 25 19.68 -2.10 26.44
N VAL A 26 19.80 -2.14 25.12
CA VAL A 26 19.29 -3.23 24.26
C VAL A 26 20.44 -3.98 23.58
N SER A 27 20.15 -5.16 23.04
CA SER A 27 21.12 -5.88 22.21
C SER A 27 21.38 -5.12 20.91
N MET A 28 22.57 -5.29 20.35
CA MET A 28 22.93 -4.73 19.05
C MET A 28 21.96 -5.16 17.94
N GLU A 29 21.52 -6.42 17.97
CA GLU A 29 20.53 -6.94 17.02
C GLU A 29 19.19 -6.18 17.13
N SER A 30 18.72 -5.92 18.36
CA SER A 30 17.47 -5.19 18.57
C SER A 30 17.57 -3.75 18.07
N GLU A 31 18.71 -3.08 18.32
CA GLU A 31 18.97 -1.73 17.78
C GLU A 31 18.93 -1.72 16.25
N VAL A 32 19.63 -2.66 15.60
CA VAL A 32 19.66 -2.76 14.14
C VAL A 32 18.26 -3.04 13.59
N ARG A 33 17.50 -3.92 14.25
CA ARG A 33 16.12 -4.23 13.84
C ARG A 33 15.21 -3.01 13.93
N ASP A 34 15.34 -2.21 14.98
CA ASP A 34 14.56 -0.98 15.15
C ASP A 34 14.91 0.05 14.07
N ILE A 35 16.20 0.24 13.78
CA ILE A 35 16.68 1.14 12.72
C ILE A 35 16.12 0.70 11.36
N LEU A 36 16.22 -0.58 11.02
CA LEU A 36 15.69 -1.12 9.76
C LEU A 36 14.18 -0.96 9.67
N ARG A 37 13.45 -1.17 10.79
CA ARG A 37 11.99 -0.98 10.83
C ARG A 37 11.62 0.48 10.56
N GLN A 38 12.33 1.42 11.17
CA GLN A 38 12.08 2.84 10.98
C GLN A 38 12.38 3.26 9.53
N ALA A 39 13.57 2.91 9.02
CA ALA A 39 13.98 3.24 7.66
C ALA A 39 13.01 2.65 6.61
N ALA A 40 12.52 1.42 6.81
CA ALA A 40 11.55 0.80 5.92
C ALA A 40 10.18 1.51 5.95
N ARG A 41 9.77 2.06 7.10
CA ARG A 41 8.50 2.81 7.23
C ARG A 41 8.58 4.20 6.63
N GLU A 42 9.72 4.86 6.74
CA GLU A 42 9.97 6.17 6.12
C GLU A 42 10.00 6.06 4.58
N ALA A 43 10.48 4.93 4.05
CA ALA A 43 10.53 4.67 2.61
C ALA A 43 9.17 4.25 2.01
N LEU A 44 8.23 3.81 2.83
CA LEU A 44 6.88 3.52 2.37
C LEU A 44 6.12 4.86 2.29
N PRO A 45 5.40 5.17 1.19
CA PRO A 45 4.42 6.23 1.23
C PRO A 45 3.52 5.96 2.43
N LEU A 46 3.29 7.00 3.26
CA LEU A 46 2.39 6.90 4.41
C LEU A 46 1.13 6.14 3.96
N PRO A 47 0.64 5.18 4.76
CA PRO A 47 -0.64 4.55 4.44
C PRO A 47 -1.64 5.68 4.20
N GLU A 48 -2.27 5.69 3.02
CA GLU A 48 -3.27 6.71 2.67
C GLU A 48 -4.16 6.90 3.88
N SER A 49 -4.31 8.15 4.33
CA SER A 49 -5.28 8.45 5.36
C SER A 49 -6.65 7.94 4.93
N ASP A 50 -7.51 7.59 5.89
CA ASP A 50 -8.84 7.06 5.56
C ASP A 50 -9.61 8.00 4.61
N GLY A 51 -9.41 9.32 4.76
CA GLY A 51 -9.98 10.33 3.87
C GLY A 51 -9.39 10.33 2.45
N GLU A 52 -8.08 10.11 2.29
CA GLU A 52 -7.46 9.98 0.95
C GLU A 52 -7.92 8.71 0.25
N ARG A 53 -8.07 7.61 1.01
CA ARG A 53 -8.58 6.35 0.50
C ARG A 53 -10.04 6.48 0.07
N GLU A 54 -10.88 7.11 0.89
CA GLU A 54 -12.28 7.42 0.54
C GLU A 54 -12.37 8.31 -0.69
N ALA A 55 -11.55 9.37 -0.78
CA ALA A 55 -11.52 10.25 -1.95
C ALA A 55 -11.09 9.50 -3.22
N ARG A 56 -10.10 8.60 -3.13
CA ARG A 56 -9.67 7.75 -4.24
C ARG A 56 -10.78 6.80 -4.68
N ILE A 57 -11.46 6.13 -3.75
CA ILE A 57 -12.58 5.24 -4.05
C ILE A 57 -13.73 6.02 -4.69
N ALA A 58 -14.12 7.16 -4.11
CA ALA A 58 -15.16 8.03 -4.66
C ALA A 58 -14.82 8.49 -6.09
N ARG A 59 -13.54 8.84 -6.34
CA ARG A 59 -13.06 9.19 -7.66
C ARG A 59 -13.16 8.02 -8.65
N ILE A 60 -12.79 6.81 -8.25
CA ILE A 60 -12.94 5.61 -9.11
C ILE A 60 -14.41 5.35 -9.42
N LEU A 61 -15.27 5.41 -8.41
CA LEU A 61 -16.71 5.21 -8.58
C LEU A 61 -17.35 6.29 -9.44
N SER A 62 -16.85 7.53 -9.42
CA SER A 62 -17.32 8.61 -10.28
C SER A 62 -17.12 8.36 -11.78
N PHE A 63 -16.16 7.49 -12.14
CA PHE A 63 -15.94 7.07 -13.51
C PHE A 63 -16.78 5.85 -13.92
N GLY A 64 -17.42 5.17 -12.97
CA GLY A 64 -18.27 4.02 -13.26
C GLY A 64 -19.64 4.46 -13.76
N GLN A 65 -20.01 4.05 -14.98
CA GLN A 65 -21.43 3.99 -15.33
C GLN A 65 -22.08 2.95 -14.41
N PRO A 66 -23.20 3.26 -13.73
CA PRO A 66 -23.93 2.23 -13.00
C PRO A 66 -24.28 1.10 -13.98
N PRO A 67 -24.40 -0.16 -13.51
CA PRO A 67 -24.88 -1.23 -14.36
C PRO A 67 -26.20 -0.76 -14.98
N LEU A 68 -26.32 -0.92 -16.31
CA LEU A 68 -27.59 -0.64 -16.97
C LEU A 68 -28.68 -1.40 -16.20
N PRO A 69 -29.85 -0.77 -15.93
CA PRO A 69 -30.98 -1.50 -15.39
C PRO A 69 -31.22 -2.73 -16.27
N SER A 70 -31.73 -3.82 -15.70
CA SER A 70 -31.96 -5.09 -16.40
C SER A 70 -32.47 -4.82 -17.82
N PHE A 71 -31.60 -5.06 -18.80
CA PHE A 71 -31.88 -4.73 -20.19
C PHE A 71 -32.94 -5.72 -20.67
N ASP A 72 -34.17 -5.23 -20.89
CA ASP A 72 -35.24 -6.04 -21.43
C ASP A 72 -34.97 -6.28 -22.92
N LEU A 73 -34.29 -7.40 -23.17
CA LEU A 73 -33.90 -7.83 -24.50
C LEU A 73 -35.13 -8.04 -25.40
N LYS A 74 -36.29 -8.36 -24.82
CA LYS A 74 -37.52 -8.60 -25.56
C LYS A 74 -38.13 -7.27 -26.00
N ALA A 75 -38.29 -6.32 -25.08
CA ALA A 75 -38.81 -4.99 -25.43
C ALA A 75 -37.94 -4.27 -26.49
N PHE A 76 -36.61 -4.42 -26.40
CA PHE A 76 -35.69 -3.87 -27.40
C PHE A 76 -35.80 -4.59 -28.76
N SER A 77 -35.95 -5.92 -28.75
CA SER A 77 -36.17 -6.73 -29.96
C SER A 77 -37.49 -6.37 -30.64
N ASP A 78 -38.56 -6.17 -29.87
CA ASP A 78 -39.88 -5.81 -30.38
C ASP A 78 -39.84 -4.40 -31.00
N ALA A 79 -39.18 -3.42 -30.34
CA ALA A 79 -39.02 -2.06 -30.88
C ALA A 79 -38.14 -1.98 -32.14
N LEU A 80 -37.17 -2.88 -32.31
CA LEU A 80 -36.39 -3.02 -33.55
C LEU A 80 -37.17 -3.73 -34.66
N SER A 81 -38.16 -4.55 -34.29
CA SER A 81 -39.03 -5.25 -35.23
C SER A 81 -40.19 -4.37 -35.72
N ASP A 82 -40.61 -3.41 -34.90
CA ASP A 82 -41.59 -2.36 -35.24
C ASP A 82 -40.99 -1.22 -36.07
N GLY A 83 -39.97 -1.52 -36.87
CA GLY A 83 -39.40 -0.59 -37.84
C GLY A 83 -40.50 0.07 -38.67
N THR A 84 -40.70 1.35 -38.40
CA THR A 84 -41.17 2.42 -39.30
C THR A 84 -41.50 1.96 -40.73
N GLU A 85 -42.80 1.87 -41.03
CA GLU A 85 -43.34 2.45 -42.26
C GLU A 85 -43.64 3.93 -42.03
#